data_AF-A0A1Q6T131-F1
#
_entry.id   AF-A0A1Q6T131-F1
#
_cell.length_a   1.000
_cell.length_b   1.000
_cell.length_c   1.000
_cell.angle_alpha   90.00
_cell.angle_beta   90.00
_cell.angle_gamma   90.00
#
_symmetry.space_group_name_H-M   'P 1'
#
loop_
_entity.id
_entity.type
_entity.pdbx_description
1 polymer ?
#
loop_
_entity_poly.entity_id
_entity_poly.type
_entity_poly.pdbx_seq_one_letter_code
_entity_poly.pdbx_strand_id
1 'polypeptide(L)'
;MSKSSNGYGAGEENGTKVKEPETVTAAKNAFNQYFEMAGRKSFKQFYYDWHIDAMIEPFAELADYFSRRYPIDTAAHFDRFVRDFCDSVNTYNIDCEKFCSVKSGIRHKDKELSDIIDKIETFSFEFRQFSYSFMTEKDYVAEFGQWTFKPNYPYSHMHGLAVSVDILNKISEHYNSFENRSVAEKTRYVVDNYLRTNIASDYRYKARYSYSARKAAVRGFVSLRNRMSTEYKTGLYRDYTDLFQIETRTPTPFGKYRPNGFELEFYVPEEYGDYSKLISYLKEKHGWKTVYTTNKNPDVYNDGQSAGVIERDESLAAMNGLAPVEYASRIMKSKADEAECLKIMDSFDQGHANVHCSLHQHVSAEGFDLNTYKRLVKRMMNHEDAIVSNFAAPERRNNKLLYATYISRNLSSNGKRDYPFLCVMTDLCDNLNELREMVGFGHKYKTLNIMPSKTVEFRYMNANFNRRYVEAFLQFNRDFVNSAVNNDGTHINRPLANKFNWMQNAAVDDKTVLKPLSYYYQKAYDQFRPEKKVDPHTIYEENVYARHVADAINATGKFGYYNSWFLKRVRDARAK
;
A
#
# COMPACT_ATOMS: atom_id res chain seq x y z
N MET A 1 18.58 -40.27 64.11
CA MET A 1 17.73 -39.07 63.99
C MET A 1 18.53 -37.94 63.35
N SER A 2 17.83 -37.03 62.65
CA SER A 2 18.25 -35.84 61.90
C SER A 2 19.03 -35.97 60.58
N LYS A 3 18.42 -35.36 59.55
CA LYS A 3 18.86 -35.15 58.15
C LYS A 3 19.89 -34.03 58.01
N SER A 4 20.81 -34.16 57.05
CA SER A 4 21.44 -33.11 56.20
C SER A 4 22.38 -33.86 55.22
N SER A 5 22.77 -33.45 54.03
CA SER A 5 22.49 -32.35 53.10
C SER A 5 23.35 -32.64 51.83
N ASN A 6 22.95 -32.11 50.66
CA ASN A 6 23.73 -31.95 49.42
C ASN A 6 24.16 -33.23 48.66
N GLY A 7 24.13 -33.30 47.33
CA GLY A 7 23.87 -32.31 46.30
C GLY A 7 24.61 -32.72 45.01
N TYR A 8 23.93 -32.50 43.88
CA TYR A 8 24.45 -32.27 42.52
C TYR A 8 25.19 -33.39 41.76
N GLY A 9 24.63 -33.68 40.58
CA GLY A 9 25.33 -34.36 39.50
C GLY A 9 24.45 -34.95 38.40
N ALA A 10 23.38 -34.28 37.95
CA ALA A 10 22.70 -34.65 36.71
C ALA A 10 22.82 -33.48 35.74
N GLY A 11 23.71 -33.64 34.76
CA GLY A 11 23.62 -32.90 33.51
C GLY A 11 22.42 -33.43 32.73
N GLU A 12 21.57 -32.51 32.28
CA GLU A 12 20.64 -32.75 31.18
C GLU A 12 20.82 -31.62 30.17
N GLU A 13 21.77 -31.83 29.25
CA GLU A 13 21.60 -31.39 27.88
C GLU A 13 20.66 -32.40 27.21
N ASN A 14 19.42 -32.01 26.93
CA ASN A 14 18.59 -32.57 25.85
C ASN A 14 17.33 -31.72 25.65
N GLY A 15 17.51 -30.52 25.11
CA GLY A 15 16.43 -29.81 24.43
C GLY A 15 16.36 -30.29 22.99
N THR A 16 15.49 -31.25 22.68
CA THR A 16 15.17 -31.66 21.32
C THR A 16 14.72 -30.42 20.53
N LYS A 17 15.56 -29.92 19.61
CA LYS A 17 15.15 -28.89 18.66
C LYS A 17 13.98 -29.44 17.85
N VAL A 18 12.79 -28.89 18.04
CA VAL A 18 11.61 -29.23 17.24
C VAL A 18 11.97 -29.02 15.77
N LYS A 19 11.89 -30.08 14.96
CA LYS A 19 12.26 -30.04 13.53
C LYS A 19 11.27 -29.15 12.79
N GLU A 20 11.75 -28.07 12.19
CA GLU A 20 10.94 -27.15 11.37
C GLU A 20 10.10 -27.91 10.32
N PRO A 21 8.84 -27.49 10.04
CA PRO A 21 7.97 -28.23 9.14
C PRO A 21 8.57 -28.27 7.75
N GLU A 22 8.35 -29.39 7.08
CA GLU A 22 8.94 -29.63 5.76
C GLU A 22 8.52 -28.54 4.76
N THR A 23 7.31 -27.99 4.89
CA THR A 23 6.81 -26.89 4.06
C THR A 23 7.53 -25.57 4.30
N VAL A 24 7.91 -25.26 5.55
CA VAL A 24 8.69 -24.05 5.86
C VAL A 24 10.11 -24.21 5.34
N THR A 25 10.73 -25.38 5.58
CA THR A 25 12.06 -25.70 5.06
C THR A 25 12.08 -25.63 3.53
N ALA A 26 11.05 -26.19 2.87
CA ALA A 26 10.89 -26.14 1.42
C ALA A 26 10.70 -24.70 0.91
N ALA A 27 9.95 -23.86 1.63
CA ALA A 27 9.79 -22.45 1.28
C ALA A 27 11.11 -21.68 1.36
N LYS A 28 11.88 -21.86 2.44
CA LYS A 28 13.22 -21.25 2.57
C LYS A 28 14.15 -21.69 1.44
N ASN A 29 14.19 -22.99 1.13
CA ASN A 29 15.00 -23.54 0.06
C ASN A 29 14.58 -22.99 -1.32
N ALA A 30 13.28 -22.90 -1.59
CA ALA A 30 12.77 -22.34 -2.83
C ALA A 30 13.15 -20.86 -3.00
N PHE A 31 13.10 -20.06 -1.92
CA PHE A 31 13.58 -18.67 -1.95
C PHE A 31 15.08 -18.57 -2.22
N ASN A 32 15.89 -19.40 -1.56
CA ASN A 32 17.33 -19.42 -1.78
C ASN A 32 17.68 -19.76 -3.23
N GLN A 33 17.04 -20.80 -3.80
CA GLN A 33 17.19 -21.17 -5.21
C GLN A 33 16.74 -20.05 -6.15
N TYR A 34 15.64 -19.38 -5.82
CA TYR A 34 15.14 -18.25 -6.61
C TYR A 34 16.12 -17.07 -6.62
N PHE A 35 16.67 -16.69 -5.46
CA PHE A 35 17.63 -15.58 -5.37
C PHE A 35 18.97 -15.92 -6.02
N GLU A 36 19.42 -17.17 -5.94
CA GLU A 36 20.58 -17.66 -6.68
C GLU A 36 20.34 -17.59 -8.19
N MET A 37 19.17 -18.07 -8.66
CA MET A 37 18.76 -17.98 -10.06
C MET A 37 18.72 -16.53 -10.55
N ALA A 38 18.12 -15.62 -9.77
CA ALA A 38 18.03 -14.19 -10.07
C ALA A 38 19.40 -13.48 -10.01
N GLY A 39 20.39 -14.09 -9.34
CA GLY A 39 21.71 -13.52 -9.10
C GLY A 39 21.73 -12.39 -8.07
N ARG A 40 20.64 -12.18 -7.34
CA ARG A 40 20.53 -11.22 -6.23
C ARG A 40 19.36 -11.58 -5.32
N LYS A 41 19.49 -11.20 -4.06
CA LYS A 41 18.39 -11.24 -3.11
C LYS A 41 17.63 -9.93 -3.16
N SER A 42 16.47 -9.94 -3.80
CA SER A 42 15.58 -8.78 -3.88
C SER A 42 14.14 -9.22 -3.76
N PHE A 43 13.50 -8.85 -2.65
CA PHE A 43 12.07 -9.10 -2.47
C PHE A 43 11.25 -8.26 -3.45
N LYS A 44 11.73 -7.07 -3.81
CA LYS A 44 11.13 -6.23 -4.87
C LYS A 44 11.03 -6.98 -6.21
N GLN A 45 12.10 -7.68 -6.63
CA GLN A 45 12.06 -8.52 -7.84
C GLN A 45 11.11 -9.72 -7.70
N PHE A 46 11.08 -10.37 -6.53
CA PHE A 46 10.12 -11.45 -6.27
C PHE A 46 8.67 -10.97 -6.41
N TYR A 47 8.34 -9.79 -5.87
CA TYR A 47 7.01 -9.21 -6.02
C TYR A 47 6.69 -8.86 -7.48
N TYR A 48 7.65 -8.34 -8.25
CA TYR A 48 7.46 -8.12 -9.68
C TYR A 48 7.03 -9.44 -10.36
N ASP A 49 7.80 -10.50 -10.13
CA ASP A 49 7.56 -11.82 -10.73
C ASP A 49 6.24 -12.46 -10.31
N TRP A 50 5.84 -12.22 -9.06
CA TRP A 50 4.59 -12.72 -8.50
C TRP A 50 3.36 -12.08 -9.15
N HIS A 51 3.42 -10.77 -9.46
CA HIS A 51 2.26 -9.99 -9.90
C HIS A 51 2.19 -9.77 -11.42
N ILE A 52 3.32 -9.84 -12.14
CA ILE A 52 3.39 -9.46 -13.56
C ILE A 52 2.43 -10.26 -14.45
N ASP A 53 2.28 -11.57 -14.22
CA ASP A 53 1.41 -12.41 -15.06
C ASP A 53 -0.06 -12.00 -14.93
N ALA A 54 -0.50 -11.62 -13.74
CA ALA A 54 -1.86 -11.17 -13.50
C ALA A 54 -2.11 -9.79 -14.14
N MET A 55 -1.13 -8.88 -14.06
CA MET A 55 -1.24 -7.54 -14.64
C MET A 55 -1.35 -7.58 -16.18
N ILE A 56 -0.65 -8.51 -16.83
CA ILE A 56 -0.62 -8.59 -18.31
C ILE A 56 -1.65 -9.56 -18.89
N GLU A 57 -2.42 -10.25 -18.04
CA GLU A 57 -3.44 -11.22 -18.45
C GLU A 57 -4.46 -10.65 -19.44
N PRO A 58 -4.98 -9.40 -19.29
CA PRO A 58 -5.95 -8.84 -20.23
C PRO A 58 -5.46 -8.81 -21.69
N PHE A 59 -4.17 -8.57 -21.89
CA PHE A 59 -3.57 -8.59 -23.24
C PHE A 59 -3.49 -10.01 -23.81
N ALA A 60 -3.20 -10.99 -22.96
CA ALA A 60 -3.17 -12.40 -23.35
C ALA A 60 -4.58 -12.92 -23.69
N GLU A 61 -5.60 -12.53 -22.91
CA GLU A 61 -7.01 -12.82 -23.21
C GLU A 61 -7.45 -12.20 -24.54
N LEU A 62 -7.05 -10.94 -24.81
CA LEU A 62 -7.35 -10.27 -26.08
C LEU A 62 -6.73 -11.00 -27.27
N ALA A 63 -5.45 -11.33 -27.18
CA ALA A 63 -4.77 -12.04 -28.26
C ALA A 63 -5.42 -13.41 -28.50
N ASP A 64 -5.74 -14.16 -27.44
CA ASP A 64 -6.44 -15.45 -27.55
C ASP A 64 -7.84 -15.32 -28.16
N TYR A 65 -8.61 -14.29 -27.79
CA TYR A 65 -9.92 -13.98 -28.38
C TYR A 65 -9.83 -13.88 -29.90
N PHE A 66 -8.90 -13.08 -30.43
CA PHE A 66 -8.75 -12.91 -31.88
C PHE A 66 -8.34 -14.21 -32.56
N SER A 67 -7.43 -14.99 -31.94
CA SER A 67 -7.00 -16.30 -32.47
C SER A 67 -8.15 -17.29 -32.59
N ARG A 68 -9.05 -17.33 -31.60
CA ARG A 68 -10.24 -18.20 -31.65
C ARG A 68 -11.29 -17.70 -32.63
N ARG A 69 -11.50 -16.38 -32.71
CA ARG A 69 -12.60 -15.79 -33.48
C ARG A 69 -12.30 -15.65 -34.97
N TYR A 70 -11.03 -15.45 -35.32
CA TYR A 70 -10.57 -15.18 -36.69
C TYR A 70 -9.38 -16.07 -37.06
N PRO A 71 -9.51 -17.41 -37.10
CA PRO A 71 -8.37 -18.33 -37.19
C PRO A 71 -7.59 -18.29 -38.52
N ILE A 72 -8.15 -17.71 -39.59
CA ILE A 72 -7.51 -17.64 -40.91
C ILE A 72 -6.71 -16.34 -41.07
N ASP A 73 -7.30 -15.20 -40.69
CA ASP A 73 -6.73 -13.85 -40.86
C ASP A 73 -6.46 -13.16 -39.52
N THR A 74 -6.04 -13.92 -38.50
CA THR A 74 -5.99 -13.45 -37.11
C THR A 74 -5.19 -12.16 -36.97
N ALA A 75 -3.99 -12.11 -37.54
CA ALA A 75 -3.11 -10.94 -37.43
C ALA A 75 -3.73 -9.70 -38.10
N ALA A 76 -4.37 -9.85 -39.26
CA ALA A 76 -5.01 -8.71 -39.93
C ALA A 76 -6.18 -8.13 -39.13
N HIS A 77 -6.96 -8.99 -38.47
CA HIS A 77 -8.04 -8.57 -37.58
C HIS A 77 -7.51 -7.92 -36.29
N PHE A 78 -6.47 -8.50 -35.69
CA PHE A 78 -5.83 -7.93 -34.51
C PHE A 78 -5.20 -6.57 -34.83
N ASP A 79 -4.46 -6.44 -35.93
CA ASP A 79 -3.84 -5.18 -36.37
C ASP A 79 -4.87 -4.08 -36.61
N ARG A 80 -6.05 -4.43 -37.17
CA ARG A 80 -7.14 -3.48 -37.33
C ARG A 80 -7.65 -3.01 -35.97
N PHE A 81 -7.88 -3.93 -35.03
CA PHE A 81 -8.26 -3.58 -33.68
C PHE A 81 -7.23 -2.67 -33.00
N VAL A 82 -5.93 -2.96 -33.13
CA VAL A 82 -4.87 -2.13 -32.54
C VAL A 82 -4.90 -0.72 -33.11
N ARG A 83 -5.09 -0.55 -34.43
CA ARG A 83 -5.24 0.78 -35.04
C ARG A 83 -6.44 1.54 -34.48
N ASP A 84 -7.60 0.89 -34.41
CA ASP A 84 -8.82 1.51 -33.87
C ASP A 84 -8.61 1.91 -32.40
N PHE A 85 -7.99 1.05 -31.59
CA PHE A 85 -7.63 1.32 -30.19
C PHE A 85 -6.67 2.52 -30.06
N CYS A 86 -5.65 2.60 -30.91
CA CYS A 86 -4.74 3.74 -30.96
C CYS A 86 -5.50 5.05 -31.23
N ASP A 87 -6.37 5.07 -32.24
CA ASP A 87 -7.15 6.25 -32.61
C ASP A 87 -8.08 6.69 -31.48
N SER A 88 -8.67 5.73 -30.77
CA SER A 88 -9.50 6.00 -29.61
C SER A 88 -8.71 6.64 -28.47
N VAL A 89 -7.56 6.06 -28.09
CA VAL A 89 -6.65 6.64 -27.08
C VAL A 89 -6.14 8.03 -27.51
N ASN A 90 -5.89 8.24 -28.80
CA ASN A 90 -5.47 9.55 -29.32
C ASN A 90 -6.52 10.65 -29.17
N THR A 91 -7.79 10.26 -29.13
CA THR A 91 -8.91 11.16 -28.88
C THR A 91 -9.41 11.15 -27.44
N TYR A 92 -8.75 10.36 -26.56
CA TYR A 92 -9.09 10.29 -25.15
C TYR A 92 -8.75 11.62 -24.47
N ASN A 93 -9.73 12.18 -23.76
CA ASN A 93 -9.59 13.43 -23.05
C ASN A 93 -10.29 13.32 -21.69
N ILE A 94 -9.50 13.31 -20.62
CA ILE A 94 -9.98 13.24 -19.24
C ILE A 94 -10.79 14.49 -18.85
N ASP A 95 -10.54 15.62 -19.51
CA ASP A 95 -11.22 16.89 -19.30
C ASP A 95 -12.58 16.97 -20.02
N CYS A 96 -12.96 15.95 -20.81
CA CYS A 96 -14.23 15.91 -21.52
C CYS A 96 -15.00 14.61 -21.29
N GLU A 97 -16.21 14.71 -20.72
CA GLU A 97 -17.06 13.56 -20.36
C GLU A 97 -17.35 12.63 -21.55
N LYS A 98 -17.46 13.22 -22.75
CA LYS A 98 -17.70 12.48 -23.99
C LYS A 98 -16.47 11.70 -24.49
N PHE A 99 -15.29 11.98 -23.95
CA PHE A 99 -14.01 11.46 -24.41
C PHE A 99 -13.16 10.85 -23.28
N CYS A 100 -13.72 10.68 -22.09
CA CYS A 100 -13.03 10.11 -20.94
C CYS A 100 -13.21 8.58 -20.82
N SER A 101 -13.44 7.90 -21.94
CA SER A 101 -13.42 6.44 -22.07
C SER A 101 -12.91 6.09 -23.46
N VAL A 102 -12.30 4.91 -23.63
CA VAL A 102 -11.99 4.38 -24.96
C VAL A 102 -13.32 4.22 -25.68
N LYS A 103 -13.47 4.96 -26.78
CA LYS A 103 -14.72 5.21 -27.51
C LYS A 103 -15.55 3.94 -27.74
N SER A 104 -16.86 4.12 -27.64
CA SER A 104 -17.93 3.16 -27.95
C SER A 104 -17.85 2.50 -29.34
N GLY A 105 -17.04 3.03 -30.27
CA GLY A 105 -16.81 2.42 -31.59
C GLY A 105 -15.99 1.13 -31.55
N ILE A 106 -15.17 0.92 -30.51
CA ILE A 106 -14.44 -0.33 -30.26
C ILE A 106 -15.25 -1.25 -29.33
N ARG A 107 -16.25 -0.71 -28.61
CA ARG A 107 -17.17 -1.52 -27.81
C ARG A 107 -18.14 -2.22 -28.75
N HIS A 108 -17.74 -3.40 -29.20
CA HIS A 108 -18.54 -4.26 -30.05
C HIS A 108 -19.83 -4.71 -29.34
N LYS A 109 -20.85 -5.12 -30.11
CA LYS A 109 -22.01 -5.87 -29.55
C LYS A 109 -21.60 -7.18 -28.87
N ASP A 110 -20.35 -7.61 -29.08
CA ASP A 110 -19.75 -8.76 -28.44
C ASP A 110 -19.36 -8.43 -26.98
N LYS A 111 -20.07 -9.06 -26.05
CA LYS A 111 -19.86 -8.89 -24.61
C LYS A 111 -18.48 -9.37 -24.15
N GLU A 112 -17.95 -10.45 -24.74
CA GLU A 112 -16.64 -11.01 -24.34
C GLU A 112 -15.53 -10.01 -24.66
N LEU A 113 -15.52 -9.50 -25.90
CA LEU A 113 -14.54 -8.49 -26.32
C LEU A 113 -14.68 -7.19 -25.53
N SER A 114 -15.91 -6.74 -25.27
CA SER A 114 -16.14 -5.56 -24.41
C SER A 114 -15.57 -5.75 -23.00
N ASP A 115 -15.75 -6.93 -22.40
CA ASP A 115 -15.25 -7.22 -21.05
C ASP A 115 -13.70 -7.25 -21.03
N ILE A 116 -13.06 -7.74 -22.10
CA ILE A 116 -11.58 -7.71 -22.24
C ILE A 116 -11.07 -6.28 -22.40
N ILE A 117 -11.74 -5.43 -23.18
CA ILE A 117 -11.36 -4.02 -23.36
C ILE A 117 -11.45 -3.28 -22.03
N ASP A 118 -12.52 -3.48 -21.24
CA ASP A 118 -12.67 -2.88 -19.91
C ASP A 118 -11.48 -3.26 -18.99
N LYS A 119 -10.98 -4.50 -19.08
CA LYS A 119 -9.78 -4.94 -18.36
C LYS A 119 -8.49 -4.26 -18.85
N ILE A 120 -8.33 -4.02 -20.16
CA ILE A 120 -7.19 -3.29 -20.71
C ILE A 120 -7.23 -1.80 -20.34
N GLU A 121 -8.42 -1.19 -20.27
CA GLU A 121 -8.55 0.15 -19.67
C GLU A 121 -8.12 0.11 -18.20
N THR A 122 -8.49 -0.94 -17.48
CA THR A 122 -8.13 -1.12 -16.05
C THR A 122 -6.62 -1.27 -15.85
N PHE A 123 -5.89 -1.90 -16.78
CA PHE A 123 -4.43 -1.99 -16.75
C PHE A 123 -3.77 -0.62 -16.55
N SER A 124 -4.28 0.45 -17.14
CA SER A 124 -3.69 1.77 -16.97
C SER A 124 -3.74 2.29 -15.52
N PHE A 125 -4.76 1.89 -14.75
CA PHE A 125 -4.86 2.16 -13.32
C PHE A 125 -3.92 1.28 -12.49
N GLU A 126 -3.63 0.06 -12.94
CA GLU A 126 -2.69 -0.84 -12.27
C GLU A 126 -1.25 -0.43 -12.55
N PHE A 127 -0.98 -0.07 -13.80
CA PHE A 127 0.33 0.29 -14.32
C PHE A 127 0.93 1.48 -13.59
N ARG A 128 0.11 2.41 -13.08
CA ARG A 128 0.59 3.52 -12.25
C ARG A 128 1.26 3.04 -10.97
N GLN A 129 0.64 2.08 -10.29
CA GLN A 129 1.16 1.54 -9.04
C GLN A 129 2.32 0.59 -9.28
N PHE A 130 2.24 -0.16 -10.37
CA PHE A 130 3.32 -0.99 -10.85
C PHE A 130 4.58 -0.17 -11.14
N SER A 131 4.47 0.89 -11.93
CA SER A 131 5.56 1.80 -12.29
C SER A 131 6.19 2.41 -11.04
N TYR A 132 5.35 2.99 -10.16
CA TYR A 132 5.81 3.56 -8.91
C TYR A 132 6.50 2.52 -8.00
N SER A 133 5.98 1.29 -7.96
CA SER A 133 6.52 0.23 -7.10
C SER A 133 7.80 -0.38 -7.63
N PHE A 134 8.00 -0.43 -8.94
CA PHE A 134 9.05 -1.27 -9.53
C PHE A 134 10.14 -0.49 -10.25
N MET A 135 9.86 0.69 -10.78
CA MET A 135 10.88 1.49 -11.46
C MET A 135 12.02 1.83 -10.50
N THR A 136 13.23 1.81 -11.05
CA THR A 136 14.38 2.42 -10.39
C THR A 136 14.35 3.93 -10.59
N GLU A 137 15.14 4.68 -9.83
CA GLU A 137 15.32 6.12 -10.10
C GLU A 137 15.80 6.36 -11.54
N LYS A 138 16.69 5.51 -12.06
CA LYS A 138 17.16 5.57 -13.44
C LYS A 138 16.03 5.36 -14.44
N ASP A 139 15.23 4.31 -14.28
CA ASP A 139 14.09 4.04 -15.17
C ASP A 139 13.05 5.16 -15.08
N TYR A 140 12.80 5.66 -13.87
CA TYR A 140 11.89 6.78 -13.62
C TYR A 140 12.34 8.04 -14.35
N VAL A 141 13.61 8.41 -14.24
CA VAL A 141 14.17 9.58 -14.93
C VAL A 141 14.16 9.38 -16.44
N ALA A 142 14.37 8.17 -16.94
CA ALA A 142 14.27 7.87 -18.36
C ALA A 142 12.85 8.04 -18.89
N GLU A 143 11.83 7.60 -18.14
CA GLU A 143 10.42 7.66 -18.55
C GLU A 143 9.81 9.05 -18.36
N PHE A 144 10.09 9.70 -17.22
CA PHE A 144 9.41 10.93 -16.79
C PHE A 144 10.31 12.18 -16.82
N GLY A 145 11.63 12.03 -16.96
CA GLY A 145 12.56 13.15 -16.92
C GLY A 145 12.52 13.90 -15.57
N GLN A 146 12.27 15.21 -15.63
CA GLN A 146 12.13 16.09 -14.46
C GLN A 146 10.71 16.10 -13.88
N TRP A 147 9.79 15.33 -14.46
CA TRP A 147 8.41 15.36 -14.06
C TRP A 147 8.14 14.46 -12.86
N THR A 148 7.23 14.90 -11.98
CA THR A 148 6.80 14.14 -10.81
C THR A 148 5.57 13.29 -11.14
N PHE A 149 5.74 11.98 -11.26
CA PHE A 149 4.66 11.01 -11.42
C PHE A 149 3.97 10.78 -10.08
N LYS A 150 2.71 11.20 -9.96
CA LYS A 150 1.86 10.90 -8.81
C LYS A 150 0.83 9.83 -9.19
N PRO A 151 0.85 8.63 -8.58
CA PRO A 151 -0.05 7.54 -8.94
C PRO A 151 -1.55 7.89 -8.88
N ASN A 152 -1.94 8.85 -8.04
CA ASN A 152 -3.35 9.22 -7.85
C ASN A 152 -3.82 10.35 -8.78
N TYR A 153 -3.02 10.72 -9.80
CA TYR A 153 -3.31 11.86 -10.66
C TYR A 153 -3.81 11.43 -12.06
N PRO A 154 -4.62 12.28 -12.73
CA PRO A 154 -5.25 11.98 -14.03
C PRO A 154 -4.26 11.60 -15.13
N TYR A 155 -3.13 12.31 -15.18
CA TYR A 155 -2.08 12.08 -16.17
C TYR A 155 -1.43 10.70 -16.06
N SER A 156 -1.49 10.06 -14.89
CA SER A 156 -0.89 8.75 -14.64
C SER A 156 -1.71 7.64 -15.28
N HIS A 157 -3.04 7.80 -15.28
CA HIS A 157 -3.97 6.94 -16.02
C HIS A 157 -3.74 7.07 -17.54
N MET A 158 -3.67 8.29 -18.06
CA MET A 158 -3.40 8.52 -19.49
C MET A 158 -2.04 7.95 -19.93
N HIS A 159 -1.02 8.02 -19.07
CA HIS A 159 0.27 7.39 -19.33
C HIS A 159 0.14 5.86 -19.41
N GLY A 160 -0.60 5.24 -18.50
CA GLY A 160 -0.89 3.80 -18.57
C GLY A 160 -1.60 3.38 -19.85
N LEU A 161 -2.55 4.17 -20.36
CA LEU A 161 -3.21 3.92 -21.65
C LEU A 161 -2.23 4.03 -22.84
N ALA A 162 -1.30 4.98 -22.80
CA ALA A 162 -0.26 5.08 -23.82
C ALA A 162 0.66 3.85 -23.81
N VAL A 163 1.00 3.32 -22.64
CA VAL A 163 1.76 2.07 -22.52
C VAL A 163 0.95 0.87 -23.01
N SER A 164 -0.37 0.82 -22.79
CA SER A 164 -1.25 -0.20 -23.39
C SER A 164 -1.16 -0.19 -24.92
N VAL A 165 -1.13 1.00 -25.54
CA VAL A 165 -0.96 1.13 -27.00
C VAL A 165 0.39 0.56 -27.44
N ASP A 166 1.48 0.90 -26.76
CA ASP A 166 2.81 0.38 -27.11
C ASP A 166 2.88 -1.15 -26.96
N ILE A 167 2.27 -1.70 -25.91
CA ILE A 167 2.13 -3.15 -25.69
C ILE A 167 1.35 -3.81 -26.85
N LEU A 168 0.19 -3.26 -27.21
CA LEU A 168 -0.66 -3.81 -28.27
C LEU A 168 0.04 -3.81 -29.64
N ASN A 169 0.77 -2.72 -29.97
CA ASN A 169 1.60 -2.67 -31.16
C ASN A 169 2.68 -3.77 -31.12
N LYS A 170 3.31 -4.00 -29.97
CA LYS A 170 4.31 -5.07 -29.82
C LYS A 170 3.72 -6.47 -29.99
N ILE A 171 2.51 -6.70 -29.51
CA ILE A 171 1.81 -7.97 -29.73
C ILE A 171 1.52 -8.16 -31.22
N SER A 172 1.03 -7.11 -31.89
CA SER A 172 0.74 -7.10 -33.33
C SER A 172 1.99 -7.46 -34.17
N GLU A 173 3.13 -6.82 -33.91
CA GLU A 173 4.41 -7.12 -34.59
C GLU A 173 4.82 -8.60 -34.50
N HIS A 174 4.52 -9.25 -33.37
CA HIS A 174 4.94 -10.62 -33.09
C HIS A 174 3.87 -11.68 -33.37
N TYR A 175 2.64 -11.28 -33.72
CA TYR A 175 1.48 -12.18 -33.76
C TYR A 175 1.68 -13.37 -34.71
N ASN A 176 2.26 -13.13 -35.88
CA ASN A 176 2.54 -14.17 -36.89
C ASN A 176 3.75 -15.06 -36.57
N SER A 177 4.64 -14.63 -35.66
CA SER A 177 5.86 -15.38 -35.29
C SER A 177 5.61 -16.46 -34.23
N PHE A 178 4.35 -16.69 -33.89
CA PHE A 178 3.95 -17.56 -32.80
C PHE A 178 3.98 -19.05 -33.23
N GLU A 179 5.14 -19.70 -33.22
CA GLU A 179 5.27 -21.17 -33.38
C GLU A 179 5.36 -21.94 -32.04
N ASN A 180 4.82 -23.16 -31.95
CA ASN A 180 5.06 -24.15 -30.87
C ASN A 180 4.63 -23.84 -29.39
N ARG A 181 3.75 -22.86 -29.12
CA ARG A 181 3.09 -22.61 -27.80
C ARG A 181 1.72 -21.93 -27.98
N SER A 182 0.87 -21.87 -26.95
CA SER A 182 -0.41 -21.14 -27.02
C SER A 182 -0.20 -19.63 -27.21
N VAL A 183 -1.12 -18.97 -27.92
CA VAL A 183 -1.10 -17.52 -28.18
C VAL A 183 -1.05 -16.72 -26.87
N ALA A 184 -1.81 -17.15 -25.87
CA ALA A 184 -1.81 -16.52 -24.54
C ALA A 184 -0.44 -16.57 -23.86
N GLU A 185 0.29 -17.69 -23.91
CA GLU A 185 1.61 -17.79 -23.26
C GLU A 185 2.68 -16.94 -23.95
N LYS A 186 2.63 -16.87 -25.29
CA LYS A 186 3.55 -16.02 -26.07
C LYS A 186 3.27 -14.54 -25.87
N THR A 187 2.00 -14.17 -25.82
CA THR A 187 1.59 -12.80 -25.52
C THR A 187 2.13 -12.38 -24.16
N ARG A 188 1.92 -13.18 -23.09
CA ARG A 188 2.50 -12.90 -21.77
C ARG A 188 4.02 -12.70 -21.82
N TYR A 189 4.74 -13.55 -22.56
CA TYR A 189 6.19 -13.38 -22.73
C TYR A 189 6.56 -12.05 -23.43
N VAL A 190 5.89 -11.71 -24.54
CA VAL A 190 6.15 -10.47 -25.29
C VAL A 190 5.90 -9.25 -24.42
N VAL A 191 4.76 -9.20 -23.70
CA VAL A 191 4.41 -8.06 -22.84
C VAL A 191 5.36 -7.95 -21.65
N ASP A 192 5.63 -9.04 -20.96
CA ASP A 192 6.57 -9.07 -19.83
C ASP A 192 7.99 -8.65 -20.25
N ASN A 193 8.47 -9.16 -21.39
CA ASN A 193 9.77 -8.77 -21.93
C ASN A 193 9.82 -7.29 -22.33
N TYR A 194 8.73 -6.75 -22.90
CA TYR A 194 8.60 -5.32 -23.19
C TYR A 194 8.73 -4.48 -21.91
N LEU A 195 8.00 -4.84 -20.85
CA LEU A 195 8.01 -4.12 -19.57
C LEU A 195 9.38 -4.19 -18.89
N ARG A 196 10.03 -5.35 -18.87
CA ARG A 196 11.40 -5.50 -18.35
C ARG A 196 12.44 -4.79 -19.19
N THR A 197 12.18 -4.55 -20.47
CA THR A 197 13.15 -3.86 -21.34
C THR A 197 13.03 -2.35 -21.20
N ASN A 198 11.80 -1.83 -21.19
CA ASN A 198 11.52 -0.41 -21.36
C ASN A 198 11.07 0.30 -20.09
N ILE A 199 10.42 -0.39 -19.15
CA ILE A 199 9.84 0.23 -17.95
C ILE A 199 10.63 -0.09 -16.68
N ALA A 200 11.06 -1.35 -16.52
CA ALA A 200 11.65 -1.84 -15.28
C ALA A 200 12.93 -2.64 -15.57
N SER A 201 13.95 -1.93 -16.05
CA SER A 201 15.15 -2.52 -16.65
C SER A 201 16.00 -3.37 -15.70
N ASP A 202 15.85 -3.11 -14.41
CA ASP A 202 16.52 -3.85 -13.34
C ASP A 202 16.11 -5.33 -13.26
N TYR A 203 14.95 -5.72 -13.80
CA TYR A 203 14.42 -7.09 -13.71
C TYR A 203 14.54 -7.87 -15.01
N ARG A 204 15.39 -7.43 -15.96
CA ARG A 204 15.61 -8.11 -17.23
C ARG A 204 16.00 -9.58 -17.06
N TYR A 205 15.52 -10.40 -17.99
CA TYR A 205 15.92 -11.79 -18.08
C TYR A 205 17.43 -11.92 -18.36
N LYS A 206 18.03 -12.96 -17.78
CA LYS A 206 19.45 -13.31 -17.90
C LYS A 206 19.59 -14.80 -18.21
N ALA A 207 20.80 -15.26 -18.50
CA ALA A 207 21.04 -16.65 -18.91
C ALA A 207 20.43 -17.71 -17.95
N ARG A 208 20.60 -17.55 -16.63
CA ARG A 208 20.02 -18.45 -15.62
C ARG A 208 18.59 -18.08 -15.20
N TYR A 209 18.22 -16.80 -15.35
CA TYR A 209 16.91 -16.27 -15.00
C TYR A 209 16.12 -16.01 -16.28
N SER A 210 15.47 -17.07 -16.79
CA SER A 210 14.64 -17.02 -17.99
C SER A 210 13.15 -16.96 -17.66
N TYR A 211 12.31 -16.59 -18.63
CA TYR A 211 10.86 -16.58 -18.47
C TYR A 211 10.29 -17.91 -17.97
N SER A 212 10.76 -19.03 -18.55
CA SER A 212 10.33 -20.38 -18.15
C SER A 212 10.76 -20.73 -16.72
N ALA A 213 12.00 -20.39 -16.33
CA ALA A 213 12.48 -20.64 -14.98
C ALA A 213 11.75 -19.79 -13.93
N ARG A 214 11.52 -18.50 -14.23
CA ARG A 214 10.73 -17.57 -13.42
C ARG A 214 9.32 -18.11 -13.18
N LYS A 215 8.61 -18.53 -14.23
CA LYS A 215 7.26 -19.11 -14.12
C LYS A 215 7.23 -20.39 -13.28
N ALA A 216 8.20 -21.28 -13.46
CA ALA A 216 8.29 -22.51 -12.67
C ALA A 216 8.46 -22.19 -11.18
N ALA A 217 9.32 -21.23 -10.85
CA ALA A 217 9.52 -20.77 -9.48
C ALA A 217 8.24 -20.17 -8.88
N VAL A 218 7.59 -19.24 -9.57
CA VAL A 218 6.33 -18.60 -9.09
C VAL A 218 5.23 -19.64 -8.84
N ARG A 219 5.05 -20.60 -9.74
CA ARG A 219 4.09 -21.71 -9.53
C ARG A 219 4.41 -22.53 -8.28
N GLY A 220 5.68 -22.83 -8.05
CA GLY A 220 6.16 -23.51 -6.85
C GLY A 220 5.83 -22.72 -5.58
N PHE A 221 6.09 -21.42 -5.58
CA PHE A 221 5.76 -20.55 -4.45
C PHE A 221 4.25 -20.45 -4.17
N VAL A 222 3.41 -20.37 -5.20
CA VAL A 222 1.93 -20.39 -5.02
C VAL A 222 1.48 -21.68 -4.32
N SER A 223 2.03 -22.83 -4.71
CA SER A 223 1.75 -24.12 -4.07
C SER A 223 2.18 -24.13 -2.60
N LEU A 224 3.41 -23.69 -2.31
CA LEU A 224 3.95 -23.62 -0.95
C LEU A 224 3.13 -22.68 -0.06
N ARG A 225 2.81 -21.47 -0.55
CA ARG A 225 1.97 -20.50 0.16
C ARG A 225 0.62 -21.09 0.54
N ASN A 226 -0.03 -21.79 -0.39
CA ASN A 226 -1.33 -22.43 -0.15
C ASN A 226 -1.24 -23.53 0.89
N ARG A 227 -0.23 -24.41 0.81
CA ARG A 227 0.01 -25.47 1.78
C ARG A 227 0.24 -24.91 3.18
N MET A 228 1.14 -23.93 3.31
CA MET A 228 1.43 -23.27 4.59
C MET A 228 0.20 -22.59 5.18
N SER A 229 -0.62 -21.92 4.36
CA SER A 229 -1.88 -21.32 4.82
C SER A 229 -2.86 -22.36 5.36
N THR A 230 -2.99 -23.51 4.70
CA THR A 230 -3.84 -24.62 5.16
C THR A 230 -3.34 -25.19 6.47
N GLU A 231 -2.05 -25.52 6.54
CA GLU A 231 -1.43 -26.10 7.74
C GLU A 231 -1.48 -25.14 8.95
N TYR A 232 -1.37 -23.82 8.73
CA TYR A 232 -1.51 -22.80 9.78
C TYR A 232 -2.92 -22.80 10.37
N LYS A 233 -3.93 -22.88 9.51
CA LYS A 233 -5.35 -22.89 9.93
C LYS A 233 -5.73 -24.17 10.66
N THR A 234 -5.11 -25.30 10.34
CA THR A 234 -5.38 -26.57 11.04
C THR A 234 -4.62 -26.69 12.37
N GLY A 235 -3.77 -25.73 12.71
CA GLY A 235 -3.05 -25.69 13.98
C GLY A 235 -1.83 -26.59 14.05
N LEU A 236 -1.32 -27.07 12.90
CA LEU A 236 -0.12 -27.92 12.81
C LEU A 236 1.19 -27.19 13.18
N TYR A 237 1.13 -25.90 13.53
CA TYR A 237 2.29 -25.04 13.78
C TYR A 237 2.39 -24.48 15.20
N ARG A 238 1.66 -25.05 16.18
CA ARG A 238 1.66 -24.55 17.58
C ARG A 238 3.05 -24.50 18.22
N ASP A 239 3.99 -25.29 17.73
CA ASP A 239 5.36 -25.36 18.24
C ASP A 239 6.33 -24.34 17.59
N TYR A 240 5.88 -23.54 16.63
CA TYR A 240 6.70 -22.53 15.93
C TYR A 240 6.31 -21.10 16.32
N THR A 241 6.17 -20.89 17.63
CA THR A 241 5.81 -19.60 18.22
C THR A 241 6.75 -18.48 17.79
N ASP A 242 8.04 -18.77 17.59
CA ASP A 242 9.03 -17.78 17.19
C ASP A 242 8.89 -17.36 15.72
N LEU A 243 8.68 -18.33 14.81
CA LEU A 243 8.51 -18.05 13.38
C LEU A 243 7.24 -17.24 13.13
N PHE A 244 6.11 -17.70 13.68
CA PHE A 244 4.79 -17.10 13.48
C PHE A 244 4.34 -16.18 14.61
N GLN A 245 5.23 -15.78 15.52
CA GLN A 245 4.94 -14.84 16.61
C GLN A 245 3.55 -15.07 17.24
N ILE A 246 3.26 -16.33 17.59
CA ILE A 246 1.98 -16.74 18.17
C ILE A 246 1.99 -16.33 19.65
N GLU A 247 0.91 -15.70 20.12
CA GLU A 247 0.80 -15.31 21.53
C GLU A 247 0.77 -16.54 22.45
N THR A 248 1.56 -16.50 23.53
CA THR A 248 1.67 -17.59 24.52
C THR A 248 0.86 -17.33 25.79
N ARG A 249 0.12 -16.20 25.87
CA ARG A 249 -0.68 -15.76 27.03
C ARG A 249 0.13 -15.58 28.33
N THR A 250 1.36 -15.06 28.22
CA THR A 250 2.17 -14.69 29.39
C THR A 250 1.80 -13.28 29.88
N PRO A 251 1.61 -13.03 31.19
CA PRO A 251 1.33 -11.69 31.69
C PRO A 251 2.38 -10.68 31.21
N THR A 252 1.94 -9.58 30.62
CA THR A 252 2.81 -8.52 30.10
C THR A 252 2.40 -7.19 30.73
N PRO A 253 3.33 -6.45 31.36
CA PRO A 253 3.03 -5.15 31.94
C PRO A 253 2.91 -4.10 30.81
N PHE A 254 1.68 -3.79 30.42
CA PHE A 254 1.36 -2.68 29.53
C PHE A 254 1.41 -1.34 30.29
N GLY A 255 1.54 -0.23 29.55
CA GLY A 255 1.54 1.12 30.14
C GLY A 255 2.89 1.84 30.11
N LYS A 256 3.98 1.15 29.71
CA LYS A 256 5.30 1.79 29.61
C LYS A 256 5.29 2.89 28.55
N TYR A 257 5.70 4.10 28.93
CA TYR A 257 5.78 5.21 28.00
C TYR A 257 6.98 5.07 27.08
N ARG A 258 6.76 5.22 25.78
CA ARG A 258 7.78 5.27 24.73
C ARG A 258 7.60 6.59 23.98
N PRO A 259 8.67 7.36 23.72
CA PRO A 259 8.56 8.61 22.99
C PRO A 259 7.84 8.42 21.65
N ASN A 260 6.92 9.33 21.33
CA ASN A 260 6.10 9.25 20.13
C ASN A 260 5.60 10.64 19.68
N GLY A 261 5.02 10.70 18.49
CA GLY A 261 4.32 11.86 17.94
C GLY A 261 3.08 11.38 17.17
N PHE A 262 2.15 12.27 16.87
CA PHE A 262 1.04 11.97 15.97
C PHE A 262 0.79 13.08 14.97
N GLU A 263 0.28 12.68 13.81
CA GLU A 263 -0.21 13.56 12.75
C GLU A 263 -1.73 13.41 12.69
N LEU A 264 -2.44 14.54 12.58
CA LEU A 264 -3.88 14.60 12.43
C LEU A 264 -4.19 15.43 11.20
N GLU A 265 -4.76 14.80 10.19
CA GLU A 265 -5.26 15.44 8.97
C GLU A 265 -6.76 15.72 9.17
N PHE A 266 -7.25 16.94 8.93
CA PHE A 266 -8.65 17.32 9.14
C PHE A 266 -9.04 18.60 8.38
N TYR A 267 -10.30 19.01 8.46
CA TYR A 267 -10.80 20.24 7.83
C TYR A 267 -11.20 21.27 8.87
N VAL A 268 -10.93 22.54 8.60
CA VAL A 268 -11.42 23.68 9.40
C VAL A 268 -12.29 24.59 8.54
N PRO A 269 -13.14 25.46 9.12
CA PRO A 269 -13.83 26.51 8.38
C PRO A 269 -12.86 27.36 7.55
N GLU A 270 -13.27 27.77 6.34
CA GLU A 270 -12.43 28.55 5.40
C GLU A 270 -11.89 29.86 6.01
N GLU A 271 -12.60 30.45 6.97
CA GLU A 271 -12.14 31.62 7.73
C GLU A 271 -10.83 31.39 8.50
N TYR A 272 -10.53 30.12 8.84
CA TYR A 272 -9.27 29.66 9.40
C TYR A 272 -8.27 29.15 8.34
N GLY A 273 -8.59 29.28 7.05
CA GLY A 273 -7.67 29.02 5.94
C GLY A 273 -6.46 29.95 5.91
N ASP A 274 -6.53 31.08 6.63
CA ASP A 274 -5.36 31.83 7.05
C ASP A 274 -4.76 31.19 8.31
N TYR A 275 -3.66 30.45 8.11
CA TYR A 275 -2.97 29.72 9.18
C TYR A 275 -2.53 30.61 10.35
N SER A 276 -2.32 31.91 10.13
CA SER A 276 -1.97 32.84 11.22
C SER A 276 -3.15 33.02 12.17
N LYS A 277 -4.39 33.07 11.64
CA LYS A 277 -5.61 33.15 12.44
C LYS A 277 -5.87 31.85 13.18
N LEU A 278 -5.75 30.72 12.50
CA LEU A 278 -5.90 29.39 13.10
C LEU A 278 -4.92 29.20 14.27
N ILE A 279 -3.65 29.55 14.08
CA ILE A 279 -2.65 29.43 15.13
C ILE A 279 -2.95 30.36 16.30
N SER A 280 -3.35 31.60 16.03
CA SER A 280 -3.70 32.56 17.09
C SER A 280 -4.87 32.04 17.94
N TYR A 281 -5.91 31.54 17.27
CA TYR A 281 -7.05 30.89 17.91
C TYR A 281 -6.64 29.71 18.80
N LEU A 282 -5.82 28.80 18.28
CA LEU A 282 -5.40 27.61 19.03
C LEU A 282 -4.51 27.95 20.23
N LYS A 283 -3.63 28.96 20.09
CA LYS A 283 -2.82 29.47 21.19
C LYS A 283 -3.67 30.07 22.30
N GLU A 284 -4.63 30.91 21.94
CA GLU A 284 -5.57 31.52 22.87
C GLU A 284 -6.43 30.47 23.58
N LYS A 285 -7.01 29.54 22.83
CA LYS A 285 -7.93 28.51 23.35
C LYS A 285 -7.25 27.55 24.33
N HIS A 286 -6.01 27.15 24.06
CA HIS A 286 -5.33 26.08 24.82
C HIS A 286 -4.24 26.57 25.77
N GLY A 287 -3.91 27.86 25.70
CA GLY A 287 -2.76 28.44 26.40
C GLY A 287 -1.41 28.01 25.81
N TRP A 288 -1.37 27.63 24.54
CA TRP A 288 -0.12 27.24 23.87
C TRP A 288 0.75 28.47 23.60
N LYS A 289 2.04 28.37 23.94
CA LYS A 289 3.00 29.45 23.67
C LYS A 289 3.40 29.48 22.20
N THR A 290 3.72 28.31 21.67
CA THR A 290 4.24 28.15 20.31
C THR A 290 3.47 27.10 19.53
N VAL A 291 3.12 27.44 18.30
CA VAL A 291 2.66 26.54 17.25
C VAL A 291 3.34 27.03 15.98
N TYR A 292 4.04 26.14 15.28
CA TYR A 292 4.78 26.48 14.07
C TYR A 292 3.91 26.31 12.82
N THR A 293 4.22 27.05 11.76
CA THR A 293 3.54 26.98 10.45
C THR A 293 4.28 26.11 9.41
N THR A 294 5.45 25.59 9.76
CA THR A 294 6.30 24.82 8.85
C THR A 294 7.26 23.92 9.62
N ASN A 295 7.54 22.76 9.03
CA ASN A 295 8.49 21.75 9.51
C ASN A 295 9.83 21.75 8.75
N LYS A 296 10.12 22.79 7.94
CA LYS A 296 11.41 22.93 7.21
C LYS A 296 12.63 22.78 8.11
N ASN A 297 12.52 23.23 9.36
CA ASN A 297 13.48 22.91 10.41
C ASN A 297 12.90 21.79 11.29
N PRO A 298 13.50 20.58 11.32
CA PRO A 298 13.01 19.48 12.15
C PRO A 298 13.12 19.75 13.66
N ASP A 299 13.92 20.72 14.10
CA ASP A 299 14.08 21.03 15.53
C ASP A 299 12.80 21.58 16.18
N VAL A 300 11.84 22.05 15.37
CA VAL A 300 10.52 22.49 15.86
C VAL A 300 9.78 21.40 16.64
N TYR A 301 10.03 20.13 16.33
CA TYR A 301 9.44 18.99 17.05
C TYR A 301 10.12 18.69 18.39
N ASN A 302 11.32 19.23 18.62
CA ASN A 302 12.05 19.10 19.89
C ASN A 302 11.77 20.25 20.87
N ASP A 303 11.12 21.32 20.41
CA ASP A 303 10.74 22.46 21.25
C ASP A 303 9.71 22.07 22.31
N GLY A 304 10.14 22.02 23.57
CA GLY A 304 9.29 21.67 24.71
C GLY A 304 8.21 22.70 25.06
N GLN A 305 8.27 23.91 24.49
CA GLN A 305 7.22 24.94 24.65
C GLN A 305 6.23 24.96 23.48
N SER A 306 6.47 24.15 22.44
CA SER A 306 5.61 24.03 21.28
C SER A 306 4.48 23.04 21.49
N ALA A 307 3.34 23.27 20.86
CA ALA A 307 2.32 22.23 20.70
C ALA A 307 2.58 21.36 19.46
N GLY A 308 3.34 21.86 18.47
CA GLY A 308 3.61 21.17 17.22
C GLY A 308 3.64 22.12 16.01
N VAL A 309 3.37 21.55 14.84
CA VAL A 309 3.31 22.23 13.55
C VAL A 309 1.89 22.13 13.00
N ILE A 310 1.40 23.22 12.43
CA ILE A 310 0.16 23.25 11.65
C ILE A 310 0.49 23.74 10.25
N GLU A 311 0.09 22.97 9.25
CA GLU A 311 0.29 23.32 7.85
C GLU A 311 -0.92 23.00 6.98
N ARG A 312 -0.87 23.48 5.74
CA ARG A 312 -1.85 23.11 4.73
C ARG A 312 -1.64 21.67 4.32
N ASP A 313 -2.66 20.85 4.48
CA ASP A 313 -2.62 19.52 3.88
C ASP A 313 -2.94 19.62 2.39
N GLU A 314 -1.90 19.55 1.57
CA GLU A 314 -2.01 19.57 0.10
C GLU A 314 -2.50 18.21 -0.48
N SER A 315 -2.60 17.18 0.35
CA SER A 315 -3.11 15.86 -0.05
C SER A 315 -4.63 15.75 0.04
N LEU A 316 -5.27 16.62 0.82
CA LEU A 316 -6.72 16.69 0.96
C LEU A 316 -7.39 17.59 -0.10
N ALA A 317 -8.53 17.13 -0.62
CA ALA A 317 -9.31 17.89 -1.59
C ALA A 317 -10.00 19.09 -0.92
N ALA A 318 -10.02 20.25 -1.58
CA ALA A 318 -10.77 21.39 -1.06
C ALA A 318 -12.27 21.06 -0.99
N MET A 319 -12.90 21.42 0.13
CA MET A 319 -14.34 21.28 0.33
C MET A 319 -14.97 22.66 0.42
N ASN A 320 -16.17 22.84 -0.16
CA ASN A 320 -16.80 24.16 -0.15
C ASN A 320 -17.01 24.66 1.29
N GLY A 321 -16.40 25.80 1.61
CA GLY A 321 -16.42 26.41 2.95
C GLY A 321 -15.48 25.77 3.99
N LEU A 322 -14.58 24.86 3.59
CA LEU A 322 -13.66 24.18 4.49
C LEU A 322 -12.22 24.08 3.91
N ALA A 323 -11.24 24.49 4.71
CA ALA A 323 -9.82 24.42 4.41
C ALA A 323 -9.18 23.14 4.99
N PRO A 324 -8.33 22.42 4.21
CA PRO A 324 -7.61 21.25 4.71
C PRO A 324 -6.38 21.65 5.56
N VAL A 325 -6.19 20.93 6.66
CA VAL A 325 -5.16 21.19 7.68
C VAL A 325 -4.52 19.88 8.14
N GLU A 326 -3.22 19.92 8.29
CA GLU A 326 -2.46 18.89 9.00
C GLU A 326 -1.90 19.49 10.30
N TYR A 327 -2.10 18.79 11.42
CA TYR A 327 -1.44 19.05 12.69
C TYR A 327 -0.48 17.92 13.00
N ALA A 328 0.81 18.22 13.09
CA ALA A 328 1.84 17.30 13.54
C ALA A 328 2.30 17.69 14.95
N SER A 329 2.09 16.81 15.92
CA SER A 329 2.50 17.06 17.31
C SER A 329 4.01 17.21 17.43
N ARG A 330 4.48 17.93 18.45
CA ARG A 330 5.88 17.80 18.87
C ARG A 330 6.17 16.36 19.36
N ILE A 331 7.45 16.05 19.59
CA ILE A 331 7.83 14.77 20.21
C ILE A 331 7.33 14.76 21.66
N MET A 332 6.42 13.84 21.93
CA MET A 332 5.87 13.58 23.26
C MET A 332 6.78 12.56 23.97
N LYS A 333 7.42 12.99 25.06
CA LYS A 333 8.35 12.16 25.86
C LYS A 333 7.69 11.63 27.14
N SER A 334 6.50 12.14 27.47
CA SER A 334 5.76 11.80 28.68
C SER A 334 4.24 11.87 28.48
N LYS A 335 3.48 11.33 29.43
CA LYS A 335 2.01 11.50 29.48
C LYS A 335 1.57 12.95 29.60
N ALA A 336 2.38 13.82 30.22
CA ALA A 336 2.09 15.25 30.29
C ALA A 336 2.20 15.92 28.91
N ASP A 337 3.22 15.58 28.13
CA ASP A 337 3.37 16.06 26.75
C ASP A 337 2.18 15.62 25.89
N GLU A 338 1.77 14.37 26.02
CA GLU A 338 0.61 13.81 25.32
C GLU A 338 -0.69 14.52 25.69
N ALA A 339 -0.92 14.76 26.97
CA ALA A 339 -2.08 15.51 27.43
C ALA A 339 -2.10 16.94 26.89
N GLU A 340 -0.93 17.55 26.68
CA GLU A 340 -0.79 18.90 26.12
C GLU A 340 -1.09 18.95 24.63
N CYS A 341 -0.51 18.04 23.84
CA CYS A 341 -0.75 17.96 22.40
C CYS A 341 -2.19 17.53 22.07
N LEU A 342 -2.77 16.62 22.86
CA LEU A 342 -4.15 16.15 22.66
C LEU A 342 -5.22 17.22 22.92
N LYS A 343 -4.87 18.39 23.47
CA LYS A 343 -5.79 19.53 23.52
C LYS A 343 -6.28 19.96 22.13
N ILE A 344 -5.55 19.62 21.05
CA ILE A 344 -6.01 19.84 19.67
C ILE A 344 -7.41 19.25 19.43
N MET A 345 -7.74 18.13 20.08
CA MET A 345 -9.02 17.44 19.95
C MET A 345 -10.19 18.22 20.56
N ASP A 346 -9.88 19.22 21.40
CA ASP A 346 -10.84 20.11 22.04
C ASP A 346 -11.01 21.44 21.29
N SER A 347 -10.32 21.61 20.16
CA SER A 347 -10.24 22.88 19.42
C SER A 347 -11.47 23.19 18.59
N PHE A 348 -12.14 22.20 18.03
CA PHE A 348 -13.21 22.43 17.07
C PHE A 348 -14.48 21.68 17.47
N ASP A 349 -15.63 22.27 17.14
CA ASP A 349 -16.95 21.68 17.39
C ASP A 349 -17.33 20.76 16.21
N GLN A 350 -18.61 20.38 16.05
CA GLN A 350 -19.03 19.44 15.01
C GLN A 350 -18.65 19.89 13.58
N GLY A 351 -18.23 18.95 12.71
CA GLY A 351 -18.22 19.16 11.24
C GLY A 351 -16.87 19.10 10.50
N HIS A 352 -15.80 18.66 11.16
CA HIS A 352 -14.41 18.91 10.73
C HIS A 352 -13.61 17.69 10.28
N ALA A 353 -14.20 16.49 10.29
CA ALA A 353 -13.54 15.27 9.85
C ALA A 353 -14.22 14.70 8.60
N ASN A 354 -13.44 14.08 7.72
CA ASN A 354 -13.95 13.29 6.60
C ASN A 354 -13.34 11.88 6.63
N VAL A 355 -13.90 10.97 5.86
CA VAL A 355 -13.42 9.60 5.67
C VAL A 355 -12.10 9.50 4.88
N HIS A 356 -11.47 10.64 4.51
CA HIS A 356 -10.05 10.73 4.10
C HIS A 356 -9.09 11.16 5.20
N CYS A 357 -9.58 11.88 6.20
CA CYS A 357 -8.79 12.43 7.29
C CYS A 357 -8.22 11.30 8.15
N SER A 358 -6.91 11.24 8.32
CA SER A 358 -6.26 10.16 9.06
C SER A 358 -5.63 10.66 10.36
N LEU A 359 -5.39 9.72 11.26
CA LEU A 359 -4.48 9.90 12.38
C LEU A 359 -3.33 8.92 12.22
N HIS A 360 -2.12 9.44 12.08
CA HIS A 360 -0.90 8.66 12.08
C HIS A 360 -0.21 8.78 13.43
N GLN A 361 0.40 7.70 13.92
CA GLN A 361 1.27 7.78 15.08
C GLN A 361 2.66 7.28 14.75
N HIS A 362 3.64 8.11 15.04
CA HIS A 362 5.06 7.81 14.98
C HIS A 362 5.56 7.39 16.37
N VAL A 363 5.93 6.14 16.55
CA VAL A 363 6.52 5.62 17.80
C VAL A 363 8.02 5.48 17.62
N SER A 364 8.81 5.96 18.59
CA SER A 364 10.28 5.91 18.54
C SER A 364 10.81 4.49 18.34
N ALA A 365 11.64 4.33 17.30
CA ALA A 365 12.36 3.10 16.99
C ALA A 365 13.79 3.10 17.57
N GLU A 366 14.09 4.03 18.49
CA GLU A 366 15.36 4.07 19.19
C GLU A 366 15.65 2.73 19.88
N GLY A 367 16.85 2.21 19.64
CA GLY A 367 17.32 0.93 20.19
C GLY A 367 16.82 -0.32 19.47
N PHE A 368 16.12 -0.21 18.34
CA PHE A 368 15.67 -1.40 17.61
C PHE A 368 16.81 -2.11 16.89
N ASP A 369 16.90 -3.42 17.06
CA ASP A 369 17.65 -4.31 16.19
C ASP A 369 16.75 -4.86 15.06
N LEU A 370 17.35 -5.57 14.09
CA LEU A 370 16.61 -6.19 13.00
C LEU A 370 15.53 -7.15 13.51
N ASN A 371 15.82 -7.91 14.57
CA ASN A 371 14.87 -8.88 15.12
C ASN A 371 13.65 -8.18 15.73
N THR A 372 13.81 -7.02 16.34
CA THR A 372 12.70 -6.20 16.83
C THR A 372 11.78 -5.78 15.69
N TYR A 373 12.34 -5.31 14.57
CA TYR A 373 11.54 -4.99 13.39
C TYR A 373 10.83 -6.24 12.82
N LYS A 374 11.53 -7.38 12.69
CA LYS A 374 10.93 -8.64 12.23
C LYS A 374 9.76 -9.07 13.12
N ARG A 375 9.92 -9.02 14.44
CA ARG A 375 8.86 -9.32 15.41
C ARG A 375 7.66 -8.39 15.23
N LEU A 376 7.90 -7.08 15.15
CA LEU A 376 6.84 -6.09 14.97
C LEU A 376 6.03 -6.36 13.69
N VAL A 377 6.72 -6.58 12.56
CA VAL A 377 6.11 -6.89 11.26
C VAL A 377 5.28 -8.16 11.34
N LYS A 378 5.85 -9.26 11.85
CA LYS A 378 5.13 -10.54 11.98
C LYS A 378 3.92 -10.41 12.90
N ARG A 379 4.07 -9.81 14.09
CA ARG A 379 2.97 -9.58 15.03
C ARG A 379 1.86 -8.76 14.39
N MET A 380 2.22 -7.73 13.61
CA MET A 380 1.25 -6.91 12.91
C MET A 380 0.53 -7.77 11.87
N MET A 381 1.23 -8.51 11.00
CA MET A 381 0.58 -9.39 10.02
C MET A 381 -0.36 -10.43 10.67
N ASN A 382 -0.01 -10.95 11.85
CA ASN A 382 -0.84 -11.89 12.61
C ASN A 382 -2.15 -11.25 13.09
N HIS A 383 -2.04 -10.05 13.68
CA HIS A 383 -3.13 -9.41 14.42
C HIS A 383 -3.81 -8.26 13.69
N GLU A 384 -3.35 -7.89 12.49
CA GLU A 384 -3.75 -6.70 11.76
C GLU A 384 -5.28 -6.60 11.57
N ASP A 385 -6.01 -7.71 11.41
CA ASP A 385 -7.48 -7.67 11.31
C ASP A 385 -8.12 -7.16 12.57
N ALA A 386 -7.69 -7.74 13.69
CA ALA A 386 -8.24 -7.46 14.99
C ALA A 386 -7.88 -6.04 15.40
N ILE A 387 -6.63 -5.62 15.13
CA ILE A 387 -6.15 -4.27 15.40
C ILE A 387 -6.95 -3.24 14.59
N VAL A 388 -6.99 -3.39 13.27
CA VAL A 388 -7.69 -2.43 12.40
C VAL A 388 -9.19 -2.45 12.67
N SER A 389 -9.80 -3.63 12.87
CA SER A 389 -11.24 -3.71 13.18
C SER A 389 -11.60 -3.09 14.52
N ASN A 390 -10.63 -2.95 15.44
CA ASN A 390 -10.86 -2.30 16.73
C ASN A 390 -10.82 -0.78 16.62
N PHE A 391 -9.91 -0.22 15.82
CA PHE A 391 -9.65 1.23 15.78
C PHE A 391 -10.16 1.96 14.53
N ALA A 392 -10.41 1.24 13.44
CA ALA A 392 -10.92 1.80 12.19
C ALA A 392 -12.43 1.60 12.07
N ALA A 393 -13.11 2.57 11.46
CA ALA A 393 -14.53 2.45 11.15
C ALA A 393 -14.74 1.35 10.09
N PRO A 394 -15.90 0.67 10.02
CA PRO A 394 -16.15 -0.43 9.09
C PRO A 394 -15.86 -0.10 7.61
N GLU A 395 -16.09 1.15 7.22
CA GLU A 395 -15.84 1.69 5.89
C GLU A 395 -14.34 1.69 5.56
N ARG A 396 -13.48 1.78 6.59
CA ARG A 396 -12.01 1.78 6.51
C ARG A 396 -11.38 0.40 6.79
N ARG A 397 -12.09 -0.71 6.64
CA ARG A 397 -11.52 -2.05 6.90
C ARG A 397 -11.23 -2.79 5.63
N ASN A 398 -10.36 -3.81 5.71
CA ASN A 398 -10.11 -4.72 4.60
C ASN A 398 -9.63 -4.00 3.34
N ASN A 399 -8.83 -2.95 3.52
CA ASN A 399 -8.39 -2.02 2.48
C ASN A 399 -9.52 -1.27 1.74
N LYS A 400 -10.76 -1.33 2.22
CA LYS A 400 -11.76 -0.34 1.86
C LYS A 400 -11.29 0.96 2.48
N LEU A 401 -10.99 1.99 1.68
CA LEU A 401 -10.80 3.36 2.15
C LEU A 401 -9.73 3.63 3.19
N LEU A 402 -8.84 2.66 3.42
CA LEU A 402 -7.64 2.96 4.13
C LEU A 402 -6.73 3.71 3.20
N TYR A 403 -6.26 4.85 3.67
CA TYR A 403 -5.05 5.47 3.13
C TYR A 403 -3.89 4.46 3.12
N ALA A 404 -3.91 3.47 4.03
CA ALA A 404 -2.88 2.48 4.24
C ALA A 404 -3.30 1.03 3.94
N THR A 405 -2.53 0.34 3.11
CA THR A 405 -2.79 -1.07 2.77
C THR A 405 -2.29 -2.02 3.85
N TYR A 406 -2.96 -3.16 4.00
CA TYR A 406 -2.54 -4.20 4.94
C TYR A 406 -1.19 -4.80 4.54
N ILE A 407 -0.27 -4.92 5.50
CA ILE A 407 1.02 -5.59 5.27
C ILE A 407 0.84 -7.10 5.04
N SER A 408 -0.23 -7.70 5.56
CA SER A 408 -0.52 -9.14 5.43
C SER A 408 -1.14 -9.55 4.09
N ARG A 409 -1.26 -8.62 3.13
CA ARG A 409 -1.92 -8.83 1.83
C ARG A 409 -1.01 -8.70 0.61
N ASN A 410 0.31 -8.58 0.79
CA ASN A 410 1.25 -8.35 -0.31
C ASN A 410 1.26 -9.43 -1.41
N LEU A 411 0.70 -10.63 -1.17
CA LEU A 411 0.69 -11.75 -2.13
C LEU A 411 -0.72 -12.28 -2.47
N SER A 412 -1.78 -11.69 -1.93
CA SER A 412 -3.14 -12.23 -2.04
C SER A 412 -4.02 -11.44 -2.97
N SER A 413 -4.56 -12.12 -3.98
CA SER A 413 -5.55 -11.59 -4.93
C SER A 413 -7.01 -11.78 -4.48
N ASN A 414 -7.26 -12.48 -3.36
CA ASN A 414 -8.61 -12.84 -2.92
C ASN A 414 -8.95 -12.38 -1.49
N GLY A 415 -8.11 -11.54 -0.89
CA GLY A 415 -8.29 -11.01 0.46
C GLY A 415 -7.92 -11.98 1.58
N LYS A 416 -7.50 -13.23 1.28
CA LYS A 416 -6.91 -14.13 2.28
C LYS A 416 -5.56 -13.58 2.74
N ARG A 417 -5.25 -13.69 4.02
CA ARG A 417 -3.97 -13.23 4.58
C ARG A 417 -2.88 -14.26 4.31
N ASP A 418 -1.72 -13.81 3.84
CA ASP A 418 -0.58 -14.68 3.50
C ASP A 418 0.38 -14.88 4.69
N TYR A 419 -0.15 -14.71 5.91
CA TYR A 419 0.64 -14.55 7.12
C TYR A 419 1.80 -15.55 7.26
N PRO A 420 1.59 -16.88 7.16
CA PRO A 420 2.66 -17.84 7.37
C PRO A 420 3.80 -17.72 6.35
N PHE A 421 3.46 -17.43 5.09
CA PHE A 421 4.44 -17.33 4.02
C PHE A 421 5.24 -16.03 4.11
N LEU A 422 4.57 -14.93 4.48
CA LEU A 422 5.23 -13.64 4.76
C LEU A 422 6.15 -13.71 6.00
N CYS A 423 5.85 -14.54 7.00
CA CYS A 423 6.76 -14.81 8.11
C CYS A 423 8.08 -15.42 7.64
N VAL A 424 8.04 -16.35 6.68
CA VAL A 424 9.25 -16.95 6.09
C VAL A 424 10.05 -15.89 5.34
N MET A 425 9.40 -15.06 4.52
CA MET A 425 10.06 -13.94 3.84
C MET A 425 10.71 -12.98 4.85
N THR A 426 10.01 -12.68 5.95
CA THR A 426 10.52 -11.84 7.03
C THR A 426 11.77 -12.43 7.67
N ASP A 427 11.77 -13.74 7.97
CA ASP A 427 12.93 -14.40 8.57
C ASP A 427 14.13 -14.46 7.65
N LEU A 428 13.86 -14.62 6.35
CA LEU A 428 14.90 -14.60 5.34
C LEU A 428 15.56 -13.22 5.20
N CYS A 429 15.02 -12.10 5.69
CA CYS A 429 15.68 -10.80 5.55
C CYS A 429 16.96 -10.71 6.41
N ASP A 430 18.12 -10.41 5.82
CA ASP A 430 19.41 -10.36 6.55
C ASP A 430 19.72 -8.96 7.11
N ASN A 431 19.01 -7.94 6.64
CA ASN A 431 19.18 -6.55 7.04
C ASN A 431 17.86 -5.77 6.97
N LEU A 432 17.85 -4.55 7.52
CA LEU A 432 16.66 -3.71 7.57
C LEU A 432 16.20 -3.24 6.18
N ASN A 433 17.10 -3.11 5.21
CA ASN A 433 16.73 -2.70 3.85
C ASN A 433 15.94 -3.79 3.13
N GLU A 434 16.37 -5.05 3.24
CA GLU A 434 15.61 -6.21 2.74
C GLU A 434 14.22 -6.30 3.39
N LEU A 435 14.16 -6.07 4.71
CA LEU A 435 12.88 -6.08 5.42
C LEU A 435 11.97 -4.94 4.96
N ARG A 436 12.52 -3.74 4.75
CA ARG A 436 11.82 -2.57 4.19
C ARG A 436 11.30 -2.84 2.78
N GLU A 437 12.10 -3.47 1.92
CA GLU A 437 11.64 -3.92 0.59
C GLU A 437 10.50 -4.93 0.71
N MET A 438 10.62 -5.90 1.64
CA MET A 438 9.62 -6.94 1.84
C MET A 438 8.26 -6.35 2.26
N VAL A 439 8.25 -5.47 3.27
CA VAL A 439 6.99 -4.89 3.77
C VAL A 439 6.45 -3.74 2.91
N GLY A 440 7.32 -3.01 2.23
CA GLY A 440 6.99 -1.81 1.46
C GLY A 440 6.40 -2.07 0.07
N PHE A 441 6.23 -3.34 -0.32
CA PHE A 441 5.62 -3.69 -1.60
C PHE A 441 4.23 -3.08 -1.76
N GLY A 442 4.00 -2.35 -2.86
CA GLY A 442 2.71 -1.72 -3.15
C GLY A 442 2.33 -0.59 -2.19
N HIS A 443 3.31 0.20 -1.69
CA HIS A 443 3.21 1.59 -1.16
C HIS A 443 4.03 1.83 0.12
N LYS A 444 4.39 3.12 0.38
CA LYS A 444 4.80 3.63 1.70
C LYS A 444 3.66 3.62 2.73
N TYR A 445 2.43 3.60 2.25
CA TYR A 445 1.21 3.67 3.04
C TYR A 445 0.79 2.27 3.47
N LYS A 446 1.42 1.80 4.54
CA LYS A 446 1.11 0.53 5.20
C LYS A 446 0.52 0.80 6.57
N THR A 447 -0.40 -0.06 7.01
CA THR A 447 -0.98 0.01 8.36
C THR A 447 0.11 0.10 9.44
N LEU A 448 1.25 -0.57 9.21
CA LEU A 448 2.52 -0.39 9.89
C LEU A 448 3.60 -0.06 8.85
N ASN A 449 4.24 1.10 9.00
CA ASN A 449 5.35 1.56 8.18
C ASN A 449 6.65 1.59 9.00
N ILE A 450 7.70 0.92 8.48
CA ILE A 450 9.04 0.87 9.07
C ILE A 450 10.11 1.55 8.19
N MET A 451 9.68 2.23 7.13
CA MET A 451 10.55 3.01 6.26
C MET A 451 11.20 4.21 6.97
N PRO A 452 10.53 4.94 7.89
CA PRO A 452 11.16 6.03 8.61
C PRO A 452 12.40 5.54 9.37
N SER A 453 13.43 6.39 9.42
CA SER A 453 14.73 6.01 10.00
C SER A 453 14.72 5.99 11.52
N LYS A 454 13.87 6.78 12.17
CA LYS A 454 13.84 6.98 13.63
C LYS A 454 12.57 6.48 14.31
N THR A 455 11.55 6.11 13.54
CA THR A 455 10.23 5.73 14.07
C THR A 455 9.67 4.55 13.30
N VAL A 456 8.72 3.86 13.93
CA VAL A 456 7.72 3.06 13.23
C VAL A 456 6.40 3.81 13.28
N GLU A 457 5.61 3.69 12.23
CA GLU A 457 4.44 4.53 12.04
C GLU A 457 3.19 3.69 11.81
N PHE A 458 2.11 4.03 12.50
CA PHE A 458 0.81 3.37 12.40
C PHE A 458 -0.19 4.26 11.68
N ARG A 459 -0.81 3.75 10.61
CA ARG A 459 -1.62 4.54 9.65
C ARG A 459 -3.05 4.04 9.45
N TYR A 460 -3.65 3.41 10.46
CA TYR A 460 -4.93 2.72 10.32
C TYR A 460 -6.11 3.38 11.07
N MET A 461 -5.90 4.51 11.75
CA MET A 461 -6.95 5.19 12.50
C MET A 461 -7.56 6.35 11.68
N ASN A 462 -8.88 6.55 11.81
CA ASN A 462 -9.55 7.73 11.26
C ASN A 462 -9.24 8.95 12.14
N ALA A 463 -9.18 10.15 11.55
CA ALA A 463 -9.19 11.38 12.33
C ALA A 463 -10.49 11.44 13.17
N ASN A 464 -10.36 11.25 14.48
CA ASN A 464 -11.45 11.39 15.44
C ASN A 464 -11.06 12.48 16.44
N PHE A 465 -12.04 13.27 16.86
CA PHE A 465 -11.88 14.34 17.85
C PHE A 465 -12.25 13.89 19.28
N ASN A 466 -12.55 12.61 19.48
CA ASN A 466 -12.66 12.04 20.82
C ASN A 466 -11.28 11.79 21.44
N ARG A 467 -10.87 12.72 22.31
CA ARG A 467 -9.59 12.69 23.01
C ARG A 467 -9.28 11.37 23.74
N ARG A 468 -10.26 10.78 24.45
CA ARG A 468 -10.04 9.54 25.23
C ARG A 468 -9.78 8.34 24.31
N TYR A 469 -10.48 8.30 23.18
CA TYR A 469 -10.29 7.27 22.16
C TYR A 469 -8.92 7.39 21.50
N VAL A 470 -8.52 8.61 21.12
CA VAL A 470 -7.17 8.86 20.58
C VAL A 470 -6.09 8.50 21.59
N GLU A 471 -6.23 8.90 22.85
CA GLU A 471 -5.26 8.54 23.89
C GLU A 471 -5.09 7.01 24.02
N ALA A 472 -6.19 6.26 23.97
CA ALA A 472 -6.16 4.81 24.02
C ALA A 472 -5.50 4.20 22.79
N PHE A 473 -5.73 4.75 21.59
CA PHE A 473 -5.02 4.35 20.37
C PHE A 473 -3.51 4.58 20.49
N LEU A 474 -3.11 5.78 20.95
CA LEU A 474 -1.69 6.11 21.12
C LEU A 474 -1.00 5.18 22.11
N GLN A 475 -1.68 4.85 23.21
CA GLN A 475 -1.20 3.89 24.21
C GLN A 475 -1.11 2.48 23.65
N PHE A 476 -2.13 2.03 22.93
CA PHE A 476 -2.18 0.69 22.33
C PHE A 476 -0.98 0.43 21.42
N ASN A 477 -0.65 1.37 20.52
CA ASN A 477 0.49 1.23 19.62
C ASN A 477 1.83 1.22 20.34
N ARG A 478 1.99 2.05 21.39
CA ARG A 478 3.19 2.02 22.22
C ARG A 478 3.36 0.68 22.93
N ASP A 479 2.28 0.14 23.48
CA ASP A 479 2.26 -1.17 24.12
C ASP A 479 2.61 -2.27 23.13
N PHE A 480 2.04 -2.22 21.93
CA PHE A 480 2.35 -3.13 20.84
C PHE A 480 3.84 -3.10 20.47
N VAL A 481 4.42 -1.90 20.31
CA VAL A 481 5.84 -1.71 20.06
C VAL A 481 6.71 -2.22 21.21
N ASN A 482 6.39 -1.84 22.44
CA ASN A 482 7.15 -2.27 23.62
C ASN A 482 7.16 -3.80 23.75
N SER A 483 6.03 -4.45 23.47
CA SER A 483 5.96 -5.91 23.47
C SER A 483 6.94 -6.52 22.46
N ALA A 484 7.08 -5.93 21.27
CA ALA A 484 7.98 -6.42 20.24
C ALA A 484 9.46 -6.21 20.62
N VAL A 485 9.76 -5.11 21.31
CA VAL A 485 11.11 -4.82 21.83
C VAL A 485 11.49 -5.85 22.89
N ASN A 486 10.61 -6.12 23.83
CA ASN A 486 10.87 -7.06 24.93
C ASN A 486 10.71 -8.54 24.52
N ASN A 487 10.20 -8.80 23.31
CA ASN A 487 9.75 -10.12 22.88
C ASN A 487 8.75 -10.76 23.88
N ASP A 488 7.84 -9.95 24.43
CA ASP A 488 6.83 -10.40 25.37
C ASP A 488 5.92 -11.44 24.69
N GLY A 489 5.39 -12.41 25.43
CA GLY A 489 4.51 -13.46 24.91
C GLY A 489 3.04 -13.05 24.70
N THR A 490 2.61 -11.95 25.34
CA THR A 490 1.33 -11.29 25.02
C THR A 490 1.63 -10.01 24.26
N HIS A 491 1.17 -9.95 23.01
CA HIS A 491 1.55 -8.90 22.07
C HIS A 491 0.52 -7.76 22.03
N ILE A 492 -0.74 -8.07 22.38
CA ILE A 492 -1.88 -7.17 22.19
C ILE A 492 -2.49 -6.76 23.54
N ASN A 493 -2.60 -5.46 23.79
CA ASN A 493 -3.34 -4.92 24.93
C ASN A 493 -4.87 -4.99 24.69
N ARG A 494 -5.42 -6.21 24.72
CA ARG A 494 -6.86 -6.48 24.50
C ARG A 494 -7.78 -5.77 25.50
N PRO A 495 -7.45 -5.67 26.81
CA PRO A 495 -8.28 -4.92 27.74
C PRO A 495 -8.49 -3.46 27.33
N LEU A 496 -7.41 -2.79 26.90
CA LEU A 496 -7.49 -1.40 26.41
C LEU A 496 -8.29 -1.33 25.10
N ALA A 497 -7.97 -2.20 24.13
CA ALA A 497 -8.65 -2.25 22.84
C ALA A 497 -10.17 -2.47 23.00
N ASN A 498 -10.59 -3.40 23.86
CA ASN A 498 -12.00 -3.70 24.11
C ASN A 498 -12.75 -2.57 24.82
N LYS A 499 -12.06 -1.76 25.64
CA LYS A 499 -12.64 -0.63 26.38
C LYS A 499 -12.76 0.64 25.55
N PHE A 500 -11.91 0.78 24.52
CA PHE A 500 -11.87 1.92 23.62
C PHE A 500 -11.85 1.45 22.18
N ASN A 501 -12.89 0.72 21.77
CA ASN A 501 -13.07 0.29 20.38
C ASN A 501 -13.92 1.30 19.59
N TRP A 502 -13.91 1.18 18.26
CA TRP A 502 -14.61 2.11 17.37
C TRP A 502 -16.13 2.20 17.64
N MET A 503 -16.79 1.12 18.09
CA MET A 503 -18.24 1.15 18.38
C MET A 503 -18.51 2.00 19.61
N GLN A 504 -17.68 1.84 20.64
CA GLN A 504 -17.77 2.65 21.84
C GLN A 504 -17.46 4.11 21.53
N ASN A 505 -16.47 4.38 20.65
CA ASN A 505 -16.20 5.73 20.19
C ASN A 505 -17.39 6.33 19.45
N ALA A 506 -17.94 5.63 18.46
CA ALA A 506 -19.08 6.10 17.67
C ALA A 506 -20.33 6.42 18.51
N ALA A 507 -20.48 5.75 19.67
CA ALA A 507 -21.60 6.00 20.58
C ALA A 507 -21.45 7.29 21.42
N VAL A 508 -20.24 7.83 21.54
CA VAL A 508 -19.94 8.96 22.46
C VAL A 508 -19.17 10.10 21.80
N ASP A 509 -18.69 9.93 20.57
CA ASP A 509 -18.04 10.98 19.78
C ASP A 509 -19.11 11.85 19.13
N ASP A 510 -19.35 13.01 19.74
CA ASP A 510 -20.32 14.01 19.32
C ASP A 510 -19.69 15.14 18.50
N LYS A 511 -18.38 15.11 18.25
CA LYS A 511 -17.64 16.15 17.49
C LYS A 511 -17.31 15.69 16.08
N THR A 512 -16.96 14.42 15.92
CA THR A 512 -16.56 13.87 14.63
C THR A 512 -17.79 13.62 13.76
N VAL A 513 -18.08 14.53 12.84
CA VAL A 513 -19.09 14.29 11.79
C VAL A 513 -18.41 13.57 10.63
N LEU A 514 -18.61 12.26 10.52
CA LEU A 514 -18.15 11.50 9.35
C LEU A 514 -19.03 11.88 8.16
N LYS A 515 -18.53 12.77 7.29
CA LYS A 515 -19.25 13.10 6.06
C LYS A 515 -19.30 11.86 5.13
N PRO A 516 -20.48 11.52 4.56
CA PRO A 516 -20.54 10.49 3.54
C PRO A 516 -19.66 10.91 2.38
N LEU A 517 -19.06 9.91 1.78
CA LEU A 517 -18.10 10.10 0.72
C LEU A 517 -18.75 10.67 -0.54
N SER A 518 -17.94 11.34 -1.38
CA SER A 518 -18.20 11.27 -2.81
C SER A 518 -18.25 9.80 -3.23
N TYR A 519 -19.17 9.45 -4.13
CA TYR A 519 -19.44 8.08 -4.60
C TYR A 519 -18.18 7.19 -4.74
N TYR A 520 -17.08 7.76 -5.25
CA TYR A 520 -15.73 7.21 -5.37
C TYR A 520 -15.27 6.27 -4.25
N TYR A 521 -15.59 6.60 -3.00
CA TYR A 521 -15.04 5.86 -1.88
C TYR A 521 -16.01 4.77 -1.34
N GLN A 522 -17.24 4.70 -1.85
CA GLN A 522 -18.12 3.58 -1.51
C GLN A 522 -17.66 2.27 -2.17
N LYS A 523 -16.83 2.35 -3.23
CA LYS A 523 -16.13 1.21 -3.81
C LYS A 523 -14.64 1.22 -3.46
N ALA A 524 -14.16 0.09 -2.99
CA ALA A 524 -12.84 -0.01 -2.40
C ALA A 524 -11.74 0.10 -3.46
N TYR A 525 -10.82 1.03 -3.21
CA TYR A 525 -9.53 1.20 -3.90
C TYR A 525 -8.77 -0.13 -4.08
N ASP A 526 -8.99 -1.09 -3.16
CA ASP A 526 -8.31 -2.39 -3.09
C ASP A 526 -9.25 -3.61 -3.20
N GLN A 527 -10.50 -3.44 -3.67
CA GLN A 527 -11.28 -4.60 -4.15
C GLN A 527 -10.93 -5.01 -5.58
N PHE A 528 -9.74 -4.61 -6.01
CA PHE A 528 -9.06 -5.07 -7.19
C PHE A 528 -9.07 -6.60 -7.27
N ARG A 529 -9.67 -7.12 -8.34
CA ARG A 529 -9.48 -8.49 -8.81
C ARG A 529 -9.27 -8.39 -10.31
N PRO A 530 -8.09 -8.74 -10.86
CA PRO A 530 -7.83 -8.67 -12.31
C PRO A 530 -8.81 -9.58 -13.10
N GLU A 531 -9.38 -10.57 -12.44
CA GLU A 531 -10.39 -11.48 -13.00
C GLU A 531 -11.85 -10.95 -12.91
N LYS A 532 -12.13 -9.88 -12.15
CA LYS A 532 -13.48 -9.31 -12.06
C LYS A 532 -13.61 -8.04 -12.87
N LYS A 533 -14.67 -8.03 -13.70
CA LYS A 533 -15.21 -6.85 -14.34
C LYS A 533 -15.33 -5.69 -13.34
N VAL A 534 -14.58 -4.62 -13.60
CA VAL A 534 -14.82 -3.32 -12.97
C VAL A 534 -16.05 -2.73 -13.63
N ASP A 535 -16.93 -2.14 -12.83
CA ASP A 535 -18.16 -1.53 -13.34
C ASP A 535 -17.80 -0.30 -14.22
N PRO A 536 -18.31 -0.18 -15.45
CA PRO A 536 -18.05 0.97 -16.31
C PRO A 536 -18.39 2.33 -15.65
N HIS A 537 -19.37 2.34 -14.76
CA HIS A 537 -19.71 3.53 -13.97
C HIS A 537 -18.58 3.94 -13.03
N THR A 538 -17.85 2.97 -12.46
CA THR A 538 -16.68 3.22 -11.60
C THR A 538 -15.53 3.83 -12.38
N ILE A 539 -15.27 3.37 -13.61
CA ILE A 539 -14.27 3.96 -14.50
C ILE A 539 -14.66 5.41 -14.86
N TYR A 540 -15.93 5.63 -15.17
CA TYR A 540 -16.46 6.96 -15.47
C TYR A 540 -16.28 7.95 -14.31
N GLU A 541 -16.59 7.54 -13.08
CA GLU A 541 -16.49 8.41 -11.90
C GLU A 541 -15.05 8.71 -11.48
N GLU A 542 -14.13 7.76 -11.66
CA GLU A 542 -12.68 8.00 -11.53
C GLU A 542 -12.24 9.14 -12.46
N ASN A 543 -12.73 9.14 -13.70
CA ASN A 543 -12.37 10.16 -14.69
C ASN A 543 -13.02 11.53 -14.39
N VAL A 544 -14.22 11.55 -13.81
CA VAL A 544 -14.85 12.79 -13.33
C VAL A 544 -14.09 13.37 -12.13
N TYR A 545 -13.68 12.55 -11.15
CA TYR A 545 -12.86 13.02 -10.02
C TYR A 545 -11.48 13.50 -10.47
N ALA A 546 -10.84 12.75 -11.37
CA ALA A 546 -9.59 13.14 -11.99
C ALA A 546 -9.68 14.54 -12.62
N ARG A 547 -10.80 14.86 -13.29
CA ARG A 547 -11.09 16.21 -13.80
C ARG A 547 -11.19 17.24 -12.69
N HIS A 548 -11.93 16.97 -11.61
CA HIS A 548 -12.02 17.91 -10.48
C HIS A 548 -10.67 18.20 -9.82
N VAL A 549 -9.80 17.20 -9.70
CA VAL A 549 -8.43 17.38 -9.22
C VAL A 549 -7.63 18.25 -10.20
N ALA A 550 -7.75 18.00 -11.51
CA ALA A 550 -7.09 18.82 -12.53
C ALA A 550 -7.57 20.28 -12.53
N ASP A 551 -8.88 20.51 -12.44
CA ASP A 551 -9.50 21.83 -12.36
C ASP A 551 -9.01 22.59 -11.12
N ALA A 552 -8.95 21.93 -9.96
CA ALA A 552 -8.42 22.51 -8.73
C ALA A 552 -6.93 22.88 -8.86
N ILE A 553 -6.12 22.02 -9.47
CA ILE A 553 -4.70 22.29 -9.71
C ILE A 553 -4.53 23.49 -10.65
N ASN A 554 -5.25 23.50 -11.77
CA ASN A 554 -5.20 24.58 -12.77
C ASN A 554 -5.64 25.92 -12.18
N ALA A 555 -6.69 25.93 -11.34
CA ALA A 555 -7.17 27.13 -10.66
C ALA A 555 -6.13 27.72 -9.68
N THR A 556 -5.24 26.88 -9.10
CA THR A 556 -4.19 27.37 -8.20
C THR A 556 -2.93 27.89 -8.91
N GLY A 557 -2.77 27.62 -10.21
CA GLY A 557 -1.61 28.05 -11.02
C GLY A 557 -0.25 27.47 -10.57
N LYS A 558 -0.22 26.56 -9.59
CA LYS A 558 1.02 26.05 -8.97
C LYS A 558 1.65 24.86 -9.69
N PHE A 559 0.90 24.15 -10.53
CA PHE A 559 1.41 23.05 -11.35
C PHE A 559 0.89 23.20 -12.78
N GLY A 560 1.78 23.25 -13.76
CA GLY A 560 1.39 23.16 -15.16
C GLY A 560 0.88 21.75 -15.44
N TYR A 561 -0.43 21.59 -15.60
CA TYR A 561 -0.99 20.39 -16.19
C TYR A 561 -0.59 20.37 -17.68
N TYR A 562 0.20 19.36 -18.08
CA TYR A 562 0.55 19.13 -19.47
C TYR A 562 -0.09 17.82 -19.92
N ASN A 563 -0.90 17.91 -20.97
CA ASN A 563 -1.50 16.76 -21.63
C ASN A 563 -0.40 15.74 -22.02
N SER A 564 -0.59 14.44 -21.73
CA SER A 564 0.42 13.40 -21.99
C SER A 564 0.82 13.28 -23.47
N TRP A 565 -0.03 13.71 -24.41
CA TRP A 565 0.32 13.79 -25.84
C TRP A 565 1.38 14.86 -26.13
N PHE A 566 1.43 15.93 -25.33
CA PHE A 566 2.54 16.88 -25.36
C PHE A 566 3.84 16.21 -24.90
N LEU A 567 3.80 15.39 -23.84
CA LEU A 567 4.98 14.68 -23.34
C LEU A 567 5.52 13.65 -24.34
N LYS A 568 4.64 12.87 -24.99
CA LYS A 568 5.04 11.95 -26.08
C LYS A 568 5.69 12.69 -27.23
N ARG A 569 5.12 13.83 -27.68
CA ARG A 569 5.73 14.66 -28.74
C ARG A 569 7.08 15.24 -28.32
N VAL A 570 7.24 15.65 -27.07
CA VAL A 570 8.52 16.12 -26.53
C VAL A 570 9.55 14.98 -26.51
N ARG A 571 9.16 13.76 -26.13
CA ARG A 571 10.02 12.56 -26.18
C ARG A 571 10.45 12.24 -27.61
N ASP A 572 9.49 12.14 -28.51
CA ASP A 572 9.74 11.79 -29.93
C ASP A 572 10.54 12.89 -30.64
N ALA A 573 10.45 14.14 -30.18
CA ALA A 573 11.28 15.26 -30.65
C ALA A 573 12.69 15.27 -30.06
N ARG A 574 12.91 14.73 -28.85
CA ARG A 574 14.24 14.61 -28.22
C ARG A 574 15.04 13.39 -28.69
N ALA A 575 14.36 12.37 -29.21
CA ALA A 575 14.97 11.16 -29.76
C ALA A 575 15.38 11.31 -31.24
N LYS A 576 14.95 12.39 -31.90
CA LYS A 576 15.41 12.84 -33.21
C LYS A 576 16.52 13.88 -33.02
#